data_AF-A0AAW9JTX1-F1
#
_entry.id   AF-A0AAW9JTX1-F1
#
_cell.length_a   1.000
_cell.length_b   1.000
_cell.length_c   1.000
_cell.angle_alpha   90.00
_cell.angle_beta   90.00
_cell.angle_gamma   90.00
#
_symmetry.space_group_name_H-M   'P 1'
#
loop_
_entity.id
_entity.type
_entity.pdbx_description
1 polymer ?
#
loop_
_entity_poly.entity_id
_entity_poly.type
_entity_poly.pdbx_seq_one_letter_code
_entity_poly.pdbx_strand_id
1 'polypeptide(L)'
;MKETICVLAISTKKERGWLKVSTPLRDSWADLGMHFDKVKFGTVFVAPGLYDVELLNNAKFGGNAAYEVISAHKIGTFAELIESTKGK
;
A
#
# COMPACT_ATOMS: atom_id res chain seq x y z
N MET A 1 -11.73 3.35 3.77
CA MET A 1 -11.89 2.35 2.67
C MET A 1 -10.95 1.19 2.95
N LYS A 2 -11.45 -0.04 3.07
CA LYS A 2 -10.61 -1.23 3.22
C LYS A 2 -10.22 -1.76 1.86
N GLU A 3 -8.96 -2.15 1.69
CA GLU A 3 -8.43 -2.64 0.42
C GLU A 3 -7.23 -3.56 0.61
N THR A 4 -7.07 -4.54 -0.27
CA THR A 4 -5.83 -5.31 -0.41
C THR A 4 -4.97 -4.66 -1.49
N ILE A 5 -3.75 -4.27 -1.13
CA ILE A 5 -2.82 -3.58 -2.02
C ILE A 5 -1.52 -4.35 -2.20
N CYS A 6 -0.92 -4.19 -3.37
CA CYS A 6 0.46 -4.57 -3.64
C CYS A 6 1.36 -3.37 -3.36
N VAL A 7 2.19 -3.42 -2.32
CA VAL A 7 3.24 -2.42 -2.10
C VAL A 7 4.46 -2.80 -2.94
N LEU A 8 4.81 -1.91 -3.87
CA LEU A 8 5.89 -2.12 -4.84
C LEU A 8 7.19 -1.42 -4.43
N ALA A 9 7.08 -0.24 -3.81
CA ALA A 9 8.22 0.52 -3.31
C ALA A 9 7.86 1.31 -2.05
N ILE A 10 8.86 1.55 -1.21
CA ILE A 10 8.72 2.24 0.07
C ILE A 10 9.79 3.33 0.16
N SER A 11 9.40 4.53 0.55
CA SER A 11 10.31 5.64 0.80
C SER A 11 10.01 6.28 2.16
N THR A 12 11.03 6.37 3.00
CA THR A 12 10.97 6.99 4.34
C THR A 12 11.81 8.27 4.43
N LYS A 13 12.31 8.76 3.28
CA LYS A 13 13.24 9.91 3.19
C LYS A 13 12.62 11.25 3.58
N LYS A 14 11.31 11.41 3.42
CA LYS A 14 10.58 12.65 3.73
C LYS A 14 9.96 12.58 5.13
N GLU A 15 9.34 13.68 5.57
CA GLU A 15 8.65 13.76 6.86
C GLU A 15 7.61 12.64 7.01
N ARG A 16 6.72 12.48 6.01
CA ARG A 16 5.81 11.33 5.90
C ARG A 16 6.45 10.22 5.09
N GLY A 17 6.11 8.99 5.45
CA GLY A 17 6.43 7.82 4.63
C GLY A 17 5.60 7.85 3.34
N TRP A 18 6.13 7.26 2.29
CA TRP A 18 5.47 7.14 0.99
C TRP A 18 5.56 5.72 0.45
N LEU A 19 4.48 5.25 -0.18
CA LEU A 19 4.37 3.94 -0.80
C LEU A 19 4.00 4.11 -2.28
N LYS A 20 4.66 3.34 -3.14
CA LYS A 20 4.16 3.03 -4.49
C LYS A 20 3.32 1.77 -4.40
N VAL A 21 2.06 1.84 -4.83
CA VAL A 21 1.13 0.71 -4.72
C VAL A 21 0.38 0.42 -6.02
N SER A 22 -0.10 -0.81 -6.12
CA SER A 22 -1.09 -1.24 -7.10
C SER A 22 -2.28 -1.88 -6.37
N THR A 23 -3.49 -1.74 -6.92
CA THR A 23 -4.73 -2.32 -6.38
C THR A 23 -5.13 -3.53 -7.22
N PRO A 24 -4.65 -4.74 -6.91
CA PRO A 24 -4.81 -5.92 -7.77
C PRO A 24 -6.27 -6.39 -7.91
N LEU A 25 -7.15 -6.02 -6.98
CA LEU A 25 -8.54 -6.48 -6.93
C LEU A 25 -9.54 -5.48 -7.54
N ARG A 26 -9.06 -4.41 -8.17
CA ARG A 26 -9.91 -3.41 -8.86
C ARG A 26 -9.39 -3.15 -10.27
N ASP A 27 -10.25 -2.62 -11.13
CA ASP A 27 -9.95 -2.24 -12.52
C ASP A 27 -8.96 -1.05 -12.66
N SER A 28 -8.16 -0.74 -11.63
CA SER A 28 -7.28 0.43 -11.62
C SER A 28 -5.82 0.06 -11.91
N TRP A 29 -5.37 0.43 -13.10
CA TRP A 29 -4.00 0.27 -13.61
C TRP A 29 -3.07 1.46 -13.33
N ALA A 30 -3.54 2.48 -12.62
CA ALA A 30 -2.72 3.67 -12.33
C ALA A 30 -1.94 3.47 -11.03
N ASP A 31 -0.61 3.56 -11.12
CA ASP A 31 0.31 3.60 -9.99
C ASP A 31 -0.18 4.61 -8.93
N LEU A 32 -0.69 4.11 -7.80
CA LEU A 32 -1.19 4.96 -6.71
C LEU A 32 -0.05 5.23 -5.73
N GLY A 33 0.17 6.51 -5.44
CA GLY A 33 1.05 6.96 -4.36
C GLY A 33 0.25 7.12 -3.07
N MET A 34 0.78 6.64 -1.96
CA MET A 34 0.11 6.72 -0.66
C MET A 34 1.06 7.23 0.43
N HIS A 35 0.55 8.06 1.33
CA HIS A 35 1.32 8.52 2.49
C HIS A 35 0.98 7.72 3.74
N PHE A 36 1.97 7.56 4.62
CA PHE A 36 1.79 6.93 5.92
C PHE A 36 2.58 7.64 7.03
N ASP A 37 2.10 7.51 8.26
CA ASP A 37 2.81 7.93 9.46
C ASP A 37 3.93 6.94 9.79
N LYS A 38 5.19 7.41 9.76
CA LYS A 38 6.37 6.56 9.99
C LYS A 38 6.46 6.06 11.42
N VAL A 39 5.95 6.81 12.40
CA VAL A 39 5.96 6.40 13.82
C VAL A 39 5.00 5.23 14.02
N LYS A 40 3.84 5.27 13.35
CA LYS A 40 2.82 4.22 13.47
C LYS A 40 3.11 2.98 12.63
N PHE A 41 3.53 3.17 11.38
CA PHE A 41 3.60 2.09 10.39
C PHE A 41 5.01 1.78 9.88
N GLY A 42 6.05 2.43 10.40
CA GLY A 42 7.43 2.21 9.95
C GLY A 42 7.92 0.77 10.14
N THR A 43 7.39 0.06 11.14
CA THR A 43 7.69 -1.36 11.39
C THR A 43 6.81 -2.31 10.56
N VAL A 44 5.70 -1.82 10.00
CA VAL A 44 4.81 -2.59 9.13
C VAL A 44 5.31 -2.54 7.69
N PHE A 45 5.59 -1.33 7.19
CA PHE A 45 6.07 -1.10 5.83
C PHE A 45 7.60 -1.17 5.75
N VAL A 46 8.13 -2.39 5.89
CA VAL A 46 9.57 -2.66 5.84
C VAL A 46 10.04 -3.28 4.52
N ALA A 47 9.13 -3.89 3.75
CA ALA A 47 9.45 -4.55 2.50
C ALA A 47 8.26 -4.55 1.52
N PRO A 48 8.48 -4.62 0.20
CA PRO A 48 7.43 -4.87 -0.78
C PRO A 48 6.64 -6.16 -0.48
N GLY A 49 5.38 -6.20 -0.87
CA GLY A 49 4.50 -7.35 -0.63
C GLY A 49 3.03 -7.00 -0.69
N LEU A 50 2.20 -7.91 -0.15
CA LEU A 50 0.76 -7.78 -0.08
C LEU A 50 0.35 -7.28 1.30
N TYR A 51 -0.54 -6.29 1.33
CA TYR A 51 -1.01 -5.66 2.56
C TYR A 51 -2.51 -5.43 2.53
N ASP A 52 -3.18 -5.70 3.64
CA ASP A 52 -4.51 -5.20 3.91
C ASP A 52 -4.41 -3.84 4.59
N VAL A 53 -5.07 -2.85 4.02
CA VAL A 53 -5.01 -1.47 4.49
C VAL A 53 -6.39 -0.87 4.64
N GLU A 54 -6.50 0.08 5.58
CA GLU A 54 -7.61 1.00 5.65
C GLU A 54 -7.14 2.41 5.30
N LEU A 55 -7.80 3.02 4.32
CA LEU A 55 -7.40 4.28 3.70
C LEU A 55 -8.43 5.38 3.89
N LEU A 56 -7.92 6.60 4.05
CA LEU A 56 -8.68 7.84 3.99
C LEU A 56 -8.23 8.67 2.79
N ASN A 57 -9.19 9.13 1.98
CA ASN A 57 -8.90 10.09 0.91
C ASN A 57 -9.10 11.50 1.46
N ASN A 58 -8.00 12.22 1.68
CA ASN A 58 -8.00 13.60 2.17
C ASN A 58 -8.09 14.64 1.02
N ALA A 59 -8.38 14.21 -0.20
CA ALA A 59 -8.54 15.12 -1.33
C ALA A 59 -9.73 16.06 -1.10
N LYS A 60 -9.51 17.36 -1.36
CA LYS A 60 -10.62 18.32 -1.48
C LYS A 60 -11.40 18.02 -2.76
N PHE A 61 -12.68 18.42 -2.79
CA PHE A 61 -13.50 18.30 -3.98
C PHE A 61 -12.81 18.94 -5.20
N GLY A 62 -12.69 18.19 -6.30
CA GLY A 62 -11.97 18.61 -7.52
C GLY A 62 -10.44 18.48 -7.48
N GLY A 63 -9.86 18.02 -6.35
CA GLY A 63 -8.41 17.79 -6.21
C GLY A 63 -8.00 16.36 -6.55
N ASN A 64 -6.69 16.17 -6.78
CA ASN A 64 -6.10 14.84 -6.93
C ASN A 64 -6.27 14.02 -5.64
N ALA A 65 -6.46 12.71 -5.81
CA ALA A 65 -6.59 11.80 -4.68
C ALA A 65 -5.38 11.90 -3.73
N ALA A 66 -5.65 12.00 -2.43
CA ALA A 66 -4.64 12.16 -1.39
C ALA A 66 -4.86 11.10 -0.32
N TYR A 67 -4.43 9.87 -0.61
CA TYR A 67 -4.65 8.73 0.27
C TYR A 67 -3.67 8.71 1.45
N GLU A 68 -4.23 8.46 2.63
CA GLU A 68 -3.53 8.25 3.88
C GLU A 68 -3.89 6.90 4.49
N VAL A 69 -2.87 6.19 4.97
CA VAL A 69 -3.03 4.91 5.68
C VAL A 69 -3.49 5.14 7.12
N ILE A 70 -4.64 4.57 7.48
CA ILE A 70 -5.20 4.56 8.85
C ILE A 70 -4.94 3.22 9.56
N SER A 71 -4.89 2.12 8.82
CA SER A 71 -4.55 0.79 9.34
C SER A 71 -3.79 0.02 8.28
N ALA A 72 -2.87 -0.86 8.70
CA ALA A 72 -2.08 -1.69 7.80
C ALA A 72 -1.69 -3.01 8.46
N HIS A 73 -1.83 -4.09 7.70
CA HIS A 73 -1.39 -5.43 8.08
C HIS A 73 -0.75 -6.12 6.87
N LYS A 74 0.44 -6.68 7.03
CA LYS A 74 1.11 -7.43 5.97
C LYS A 74 0.49 -8.82 5.89
N ILE A 75 -0.06 -9.18 4.73
CA ILE A 75 -0.68 -10.49 4.52
C ILE A 75 0.26 -11.49 3.82
N GLY A 76 1.31 -11.00 3.15
CA GLY A 76 2.28 -11.88 2.52
C GLY A 76 3.35 -11.16 1.71
N THR A 77 4.28 -11.95 1.20
CA THR A 77 5.38 -11.56 0.32
C THR A 77 5.11 -12.00 -1.12
N PHE A 78 5.80 -11.39 -2.08
CA PHE A 78 5.72 -11.86 -3.46
C PHE A 78 6.35 -13.24 -3.65
N ALA A 79 7.33 -13.63 -2.82
CA ALA A 79 7.91 -14.97 -2.87
C ALA A 79 6.89 -16.05 -2.48
N GLU A 80 6.14 -15.83 -1.40
CA GLU A 80 5.04 -16.73 -0.99
C GLU A 80 3.95 -16.81 -2.06
N LEU A 81 3.61 -15.68 -2.70
CA LEU A 81 2.66 -15.66 -3.81
C LEU A 81 3.15 -16.50 -4.99
N ILE A 82 4.40 -16.30 -5.42
CA ILE A 82 5.00 -17.08 -6.51
C ILE A 82 5.02 -18.58 -6.15
N GLU A 83 5.44 -18.93 -4.94
CA GLU A 83 5.49 -20.33 -4.50
C GLU A 83 4.11 -20.99 -4.53
N SER A 84 3.05 -20.28 -4.14
CA SER A 84 1.67 -20.77 -4.20
C SER A 84 1.18 -21.12 -5.62
N THR A 85 1.89 -20.66 -6.66
CA THR A 85 1.55 -20.94 -8.06
C THR A 85 2.31 -22.11 -8.65
N LYS A 86 3.40 -22.58 -8.03
CA LYS A 86 4.29 -23.62 -8.59
C LYS A 86 3.76 -25.06 -8.55
N GLY A 87 2.51 -25.26 -8.12
CA GLY A 87 1.85 -26.58 -8.08
C GLY A 87 0.46 -26.58 -8.72
N LYS A 88 0.16 -25.57 -9.53
CA LYS A 88 -1.06 -25.43 -10.32
C LYS A 88 -0.68 -25.37 -11.80
#